data_AF-X8AND9-F1
#
_entry.id   AF-X8AND9-F1
#
_cell.length_a   1.000
_cell.length_b   1.000
_cell.length_c   1.000
_cell.angle_alpha   90.00
_cell.angle_beta   90.00
_cell.angle_gamma   90.00
#
_symmetry.space_group_name_H-M   'P 1'
#
loop_
_entity.id
_entity.type
_entity.pdbx_description
1 polymer ?
#
loop_
_entity_poly.entity_id
_entity_poly.type
_entity_poly.pdbx_seq_one_letter_code
_entity_poly.pdbx_strand_id
1 'polypeptide(L)'
;MIFIDLRDASGISQVVFRAADVLEQAHRLRAEFCVAVEGVVEIRPRGNENPDLATGEVEVNATSLTVLGECAPLPFQLDEPAGEELRLKYRYLDLRRDGRARRFGCAPR
;
A
#
# COMPACT_ATOMS: atom_id res chain seq x y z
N MET A 1 8.63 -9.54 12.71
CA MET A 1 7.40 -9.51 11.89
C MET A 1 7.18 -8.08 11.44
N ILE A 2 6.89 -7.87 10.16
CA ILE A 2 6.60 -6.56 9.56
C ILE A 2 5.24 -6.65 8.88
N PHE A 3 4.48 -5.57 8.93
CA PHE A 3 3.19 -5.41 8.26
C PHE A 3 3.29 -4.24 7.30
N ILE A 4 2.74 -4.39 6.09
CA ILE A 4 2.55 -3.29 5.16
C ILE A 4 1.13 -3.35 4.60
N ASP A 5 0.61 -2.19 4.25
CA ASP A 5 -0.59 -2.06 3.42
C ASP A 5 -0.16 -1.92 1.96
N LEU A 6 -0.41 -2.96 1.17
CA LEU A 6 -0.15 -2.96 -0.27
C LEU A 6 -1.38 -2.40 -0.99
N ARG A 7 -1.20 -1.27 -1.70
CA ARG A 7 -2.27 -0.58 -2.42
C ARG A 7 -2.09 -0.71 -3.93
N ASP A 8 -3.17 -1.03 -4.62
CA ASP A 8 -3.28 -0.93 -6.07
C ASP A 8 -4.55 -0.15 -6.48
N ALA A 9 -4.97 -0.25 -7.74
CA ALA A 9 -6.17 0.44 -8.22
C ALA A 9 -7.49 -0.14 -7.66
N SER A 10 -7.48 -1.40 -7.22
CA SER A 10 -8.64 -2.12 -6.71
C SER A 10 -8.88 -1.86 -5.21
N GLY A 11 -7.82 -1.64 -4.44
CA GLY A 11 -7.92 -1.35 -3.02
C GLY A 11 -6.61 -1.56 -2.28
N ILE A 12 -6.74 -1.91 -1.00
CA ILE A 12 -5.63 -2.15 -0.08
C ILE A 12 -5.75 -3.58 0.43
N SER A 13 -4.62 -4.27 0.57
CA SER A 13 -4.51 -5.56 1.23
C SER A 13 -3.32 -5.57 2.19
N GLN A 14 -3.50 -6.18 3.36
CA GLN A 14 -2.40 -6.33 4.32
C GLN A 14 -1.48 -7.45 3.88
N VAL A 15 -0.19 -7.15 3.88
CA VAL A 15 0.88 -8.12 3.65
C VAL A 15 1.72 -8.23 4.91
N VAL A 16 2.05 -9.46 5.27
CA VAL A 16 2.75 -9.79 6.50
C VAL A 16 4.01 -10.57 6.18
N PHE A 17 5.13 -10.12 6.73
CA PHE A 17 6.43 -10.77 6.59
C PHE A 17 6.79 -11.48 7.89
N ARG A 18 6.85 -12.81 7.83
CA ARG A 18 7.18 -13.69 8.97
C ARG A 18 8.52 -14.40 8.82
N ALA A 19 8.83 -14.90 7.63
CA ALA A 19 10.06 -15.65 7.36
C ALA A 19 11.29 -14.72 7.26
N ALA A 20 12.45 -15.19 7.73
CA ALA A 20 13.63 -14.35 7.92
C ALA A 20 14.20 -13.77 6.60
N ASP A 21 14.13 -14.55 5.52
CA ASP A 21 14.61 -14.24 4.18
C ASP A 21 13.88 -13.05 3.53
N VAL A 22 12.55 -13.00 3.67
CA VAL A 22 11.75 -11.86 3.19
C VAL A 22 11.68 -10.72 4.19
N LEU A 23 11.83 -11.02 5.49
CA LEU A 23 11.75 -10.01 6.55
C LEU A 23 12.90 -9.00 6.47
N GLU A 24 14.12 -9.45 6.17
CA GLU A 24 15.28 -8.56 6.01
C GLU A 24 15.06 -7.55 4.86
N GLN A 25 14.51 -8.01 3.74
CA GLN A 25 14.17 -7.14 2.61
C GLN A 25 13.05 -6.16 2.98
N ALA A 26 12.04 -6.63 3.71
CA ALA A 26 10.91 -5.83 4.15
C ALA A 26 11.35 -4.67 5.09
N HIS A 27 12.42 -4.81 5.86
CA HIS A 27 12.96 -3.73 6.70
C HIS A 27 13.40 -2.48 5.91
N ARG A 28 13.70 -2.64 4.62
CA ARG A 28 14.11 -1.54 3.74
C ARG A 28 12.91 -0.80 3.14
N LEU A 29 11.71 -1.38 3.17
CA LEU A 29 10.52 -0.76 2.60
C LEU A 29 10.19 0.56 3.28
N ARG A 30 9.78 1.53 2.48
CA ARG A 30 9.25 2.83 2.93
C ARG A 30 7.94 3.09 2.19
N ALA A 31 7.21 4.11 2.65
CA ALA A 31 5.97 4.53 2.02
C ALA A 31 6.18 4.75 0.50
N GLU A 32 5.18 4.35 -0.29
CA GLU A 32 5.14 4.51 -1.75
C GLU A 32 6.20 3.77 -2.56
N PHE A 33 6.93 2.82 -1.97
CA PHE A 33 7.72 1.84 -2.74
C PHE A 33 6.79 1.04 -3.66
N CYS A 34 7.21 0.85 -4.90
CA CYS A 34 6.53 -0.05 -5.83
C CYS A 34 7.12 -1.44 -5.68
N VAL A 35 6.30 -2.40 -5.29
CA VAL A 35 6.73 -3.76 -4.98
C VAL A 35 5.81 -4.79 -5.62
N ALA A 36 6.38 -5.96 -5.90
CA ALA A 36 5.64 -7.19 -6.16
C ALA A 36 5.83 -8.13 -4.97
N VAL A 37 4.73 -8.74 -4.52
CA VAL A 37 4.73 -9.69 -3.41
C VAL A 37 4.06 -10.97 -3.89
N GLU A 38 4.68 -12.10 -3.58
CA GLU A 38 4.03 -13.41 -3.68
C GLU A 38 3.88 -13.98 -2.26
N GLY A 39 2.79 -14.70 -2.02
CA GLY A 39 2.49 -15.21 -0.69
C GLY A 39 1.21 -16.02 -0.64
N VAL A 40 0.90 -16.51 0.56
CA VAL A 40 -0.31 -17.30 0.84
C VAL A 40 -1.35 -16.41 1.51
N VAL A 41 -2.59 -16.44 1.03
CA VAL A 41 -3.70 -15.74 1.68
C VAL A 41 -4.12 -16.53 2.92
N GLU A 42 -4.17 -15.86 4.06
CA GLU A 42 -4.55 -16.41 5.35
C GLU A 42 -5.65 -15.55 5.98
N ILE A 43 -6.49 -16.16 6.80
CA ILE A 43 -7.45 -15.42 7.63
C ILE A 43 -6.67 -14.68 8.71
N ARG A 44 -7.02 -13.43 8.97
CA ARG A 44 -6.38 -12.67 10.04
C ARG A 44 -6.61 -13.34 11.40
N PRO A 45 -5.65 -13.27 12.32
CA PRO A 45 -5.87 -13.72 13.69
C PRO A 45 -7.09 -13.01 14.30
N ARG A 46 -7.85 -13.74 15.12
CA ARG A 46 -9.05 -13.22 15.79
C ARG A 46 -8.74 -11.93 16.56
N GLY A 47 -9.49 -10.87 16.31
CA GLY A 47 -9.31 -9.53 16.88
C GLY A 47 -8.49 -8.58 16.00
N ASN A 48 -7.89 -9.06 14.90
CA ASN A 48 -7.13 -8.24 13.95
C ASN A 48 -7.88 -7.99 12.64
N GLU A 49 -9.15 -8.41 12.55
CA GLU A 49 -10.03 -8.10 11.44
C GLU A 49 -10.25 -6.58 11.34
N ASN A 50 -10.21 -6.03 10.13
CA ASN A 50 -10.46 -4.60 9.89
C ASN A 50 -11.74 -4.39 9.07
N PRO A 51 -12.89 -4.08 9.70
CA PRO A 51 -14.17 -3.96 9.01
C PRO A 51 -14.25 -2.79 8.01
N ASP A 52 -13.32 -1.82 8.07
CA ASP A 52 -13.29 -0.67 7.16
C ASP A 52 -12.66 -1.02 5.80
N LEU A 53 -12.05 -2.21 5.66
CA LEU A 53 -11.41 -2.69 4.44
C LEU A 53 -12.17 -3.87 3.84
N ALA A 54 -12.33 -3.87 2.51
CA ALA A 54 -12.92 -5.01 1.79
C ALA A 54 -12.13 -6.32 1.96
N THR A 55 -10.81 -6.23 2.20
CA THR A 55 -9.95 -7.37 2.51
C THR A 55 -9.67 -7.50 4.01
N GLY A 56 -10.54 -6.92 4.85
CA GLY A 56 -10.36 -6.79 6.28
C GLY A 56 -10.24 -8.09 7.06
N GLU A 57 -10.79 -9.18 6.52
CA GLU A 57 -10.80 -10.50 7.15
C GLU A 57 -9.55 -11.33 6.83
N VAL A 58 -8.77 -10.93 5.82
CA VAL A 58 -7.64 -11.70 5.29
C VAL A 58 -6.36 -10.87 5.24
N GLU A 59 -5.24 -11.58 5.14
CA GLU A 59 -3.90 -11.02 4.93
C GLU A 59 -3.08 -11.95 4.05
N VAL A 60 -2.01 -11.42 3.44
CA VAL A 60 -1.07 -12.22 2.65
C VAL A 60 0.19 -12.46 3.46
N ASN A 61 0.48 -13.72 3.79
CA ASN A 61 1.75 -14.15 4.35
C ASN A 61 2.80 -14.25 3.24
N ALA A 62 3.69 -13.26 3.17
CA ALA A 62 4.64 -13.12 2.07
C ALA A 62 5.70 -14.24 2.08
N THR A 63 5.88 -14.86 0.92
CA THR A 63 6.95 -15.84 0.64
C THR A 63 8.02 -15.28 -0.28
N SER A 64 7.72 -14.20 -1.03
CA SER A 64 8.67 -13.47 -1.86
C SER A 64 8.34 -11.98 -1.89
N LEU A 65 9.38 -11.15 -2.00
CA LEU A 65 9.29 -9.71 -2.16
C LEU A 65 10.27 -9.28 -3.25
N THR A 66 9.77 -8.51 -4.22
CA THR A 66 10.60 -7.84 -5.24
C THR A 66 10.31 -6.34 -5.20
N VAL A 67 11.35 -5.53 -5.04
CA VAL A 67 11.24 -4.07 -5.16
C VAL A 67 11.34 -3.70 -6.64
N LEU A 68 10.24 -3.23 -7.20
CA LEU A 68 10.15 -2.79 -8.60
C LEU A 68 10.63 -1.35 -8.77
N GLY A 69 10.46 -0.53 -7.73
CA GLY A 69 10.94 0.86 -7.71
C GLY A 69 10.95 1.42 -6.29
N GLU A 70 12.08 2.02 -5.92
CA GLU A 70 12.22 2.73 -4.65
C GLU A 70 11.57 4.12 -4.70
N CYS A 71 11.19 4.64 -3.54
CA CYS A 71 10.67 5.98 -3.39
C CYS A 71 11.59 6.83 -2.51
N ALA A 72 11.95 8.03 -2.98
CA ALA A 72 12.58 9.04 -2.13
C ALA A 72 11.58 9.54 -1.06
N PRO A 73 12.04 10.21 0.01
CA PRO A 73 11.15 10.81 0.99
C PRO A 73 10.07 11.68 0.34
N LEU A 74 8.81 11.49 0.74
CA LEU A 74 7.69 12.15 0.10
C LEU A 74 7.71 13.67 0.37
N PRO A 75 7.39 14.50 -0.64
CA PRO A 75 7.26 15.95 -0.44
C PRO A 75 6.05 16.31 0.42
N PHE A 76 5.06 15.41 0.54
CA PHE A 76 3.92 15.49 1.45
C PHE A 76 3.37 14.08 1.70
N GLN A 77 2.77 13.83 2.86
CA GLN A 77 2.09 12.56 3.13
C GLN A 77 0.74 12.50 2.37
N LEU A 78 0.33 11.30 1.95
CA LEU A 78 -0.86 11.13 1.12
C LEU A 78 -2.18 11.26 1.90
N ASP A 79 -2.14 11.08 3.22
CA ASP A 79 -3.25 11.24 4.16
C ASP A 79 -3.37 12.66 4.74
N GLU A 80 -2.32 13.49 4.65
CA GLU A 80 -2.31 14.86 5.17
C GLU A 80 -2.66 15.92 4.13
N PRO A 81 -3.31 17.04 4.49
CA PRO A 81 -3.52 18.14 3.56
C PRO A 81 -2.19 18.74 3.07
N ALA A 82 -2.09 19.01 1.77
CA ALA A 82 -0.94 19.64 1.15
C ALA A 82 -1.35 20.90 0.38
N GLY A 83 -0.46 21.89 0.32
CA GLY A 83 -0.68 23.13 -0.43
C GLY A 83 -0.91 22.86 -1.91
N GLU A 84 -1.76 23.67 -2.55
CA GLU A 84 -2.15 23.48 -3.95
C GLU A 84 -0.96 23.47 -4.91
N GLU A 85 -0.03 24.42 -4.76
CA GLU A 85 1.18 24.49 -5.58
C GLU A 85 1.99 23.18 -5.52
N LEU A 86 2.17 22.63 -4.32
CA LEU A 86 2.89 21.38 -4.12
C LEU A 86 2.14 20.18 -4.72
N ARG A 87 0.82 20.17 -4.61
CA ARG A 87 -0.05 19.14 -5.19
C ARG A 87 -0.08 19.18 -6.71
N LEU A 88 0.03 20.36 -7.32
CA LEU A 88 0.13 20.51 -8.77
C LEU A 88 1.53 20.12 -9.28
N LYS A 89 2.59 20.54 -8.57
CA LYS A 89 3.97 20.18 -8.90
C LYS A 89 4.20 18.67 -8.86
N TYR A 90 3.68 18.00 -7.83
CA TYR A 90 3.77 16.54 -7.66
C TYR A 90 2.42 15.87 -7.89
N ARG A 91 1.71 16.29 -8.96
CA ARG A 91 0.35 15.80 -9.24
C ARG A 91 0.27 14.28 -9.37
N TYR A 92 1.30 13.64 -9.89
CA TYR A 92 1.39 12.18 -9.97
C TYR A 92 1.34 11.48 -8.60
N LEU A 93 1.80 12.12 -7.51
CA LEU A 93 1.62 11.63 -6.14
C LEU A 93 0.24 12.00 -5.59
N ASP A 94 -0.23 13.23 -5.81
CA ASP A 94 -1.56 13.67 -5.34
C ASP A 94 -2.70 12.82 -5.93
N LEU A 95 -2.53 12.32 -7.16
CA LEU A 95 -3.49 11.42 -7.80
C LEU A 95 -3.60 10.05 -7.12
N ARG A 96 -2.59 9.62 -6.36
CA ARG A 96 -2.62 8.34 -5.63
C ARG A 96 -3.48 8.37 -4.37
N ARG A 97 -3.93 9.55 -3.95
CA ARG A 97 -4.84 9.71 -2.81
C ARG A 97 -6.22 9.15 -3.14
N ASP A 98 -6.86 8.55 -2.14
CA ASP A 98 -8.18 7.96 -2.30
C ASP A 98 -9.21 8.97 -2.84
N GLY A 99 -10.08 8.48 -3.72
CA GLY A 99 -11.11 9.26 -4.39
C GLY A 99 -10.62 10.13 -5.56
N ARG A 100 -9.33 10.51 -5.64
CA ARG A 100 -8.82 11.33 -6.75
C ARG A 100 -8.51 10.51 -8.00
N ALA A 101 -7.84 9.37 -7.89
CA ALA A 101 -7.59 8.46 -9.02
C ALA A 101 -8.88 8.00 -9.70
N ARG A 102 -9.89 7.63 -8.89
CA ARG A 102 -11.22 7.19 -9.36
C ARG A 102 -11.97 8.25 -10.17
N ARG A 103 -11.63 9.53 -10.01
CA ARG A 103 -12.28 10.65 -10.72
C ARG A 103 -11.74 10.86 -12.15
N PHE A 104 -10.59 10.26 -12.49
CA PHE A 104 -10.00 10.29 -13.83
C PHE A 104 -10.32 9.03 -14.65
N GLY A 105 -10.63 7.90 -13.99
CA GLY A 105 -11.37 6.81 -14.64
C GLY A 105 -12.83 7.23 -14.84
N CYS A 106 -13.48 6.80 -15.92
CA CYS A 106 -14.93 7.00 -16.09
C CYS A 106 -15.63 6.67 -14.77
N ALA A 107 -16.31 7.66 -14.18
CA ALA A 107 -17.16 7.44 -13.03
C ALA A 107 -18.07 6.23 -13.33
N PRO A 108 -18.22 5.28 -12.39
CA PRO A 108 -19.23 4.24 -12.57
C PRO A 108 -20.56 4.96 -12.81
N ARG A 109 -21.20 4.63 -13.94
CA ARG A 109 -22.59 5.02 -14.20
C ARG A 109 -23.49 4.44 -13.13
#